data_AF-A0A016UQG6-F1
#
_entry.id   AF-A0A016UQG6-F1
#
_cell.length_a   1.000
_cell.length_b   1.000
_cell.length_c   1.000
_cell.angle_alpha   90.00
_cell.angle_beta   90.00
_cell.angle_gamma   90.00
#
_symmetry.space_group_name_H-M   'P 1'
#
loop_
_entity.id
_entity.type
_entity.pdbx_description
1 polymer ?
#
loop_
_entity_poly.entity_id
_entity_poly.type
_entity_poly.pdbx_seq_one_letter_code
_entity_poly.pdbx_strand_id
1 'polypeptide(L)' 'MGDEYDCELEEIAYQLARDGIFSMPERNAVYGESTTKESLSLKNIIQGWKHRLQLMSNEKKFGCIVLKGPKLFKVVCVFE' A
#
# COMPACT_ATOMS: atom_id res chain seq x y z
N MET A 1 -18.92 7.68 -8.42
CA MET A 1 -17.69 7.20 -9.09
C MET A 1 -16.88 6.52 -8.02
N GLY A 2 -16.72 5.21 -8.14
CA GLY A 2 -15.84 4.45 -7.24
C GLY A 2 -14.45 4.40 -7.83
N ASP A 3 -13.46 4.14 -6.99
CA ASP A 3 -12.08 3.93 -7.41
C ASP A 3 -11.98 2.66 -8.27
N GLU A 4 -11.23 2.71 -9.35
CA GLU A 4 -11.02 1.61 -10.29
C GLU A 4 -9.74 0.85 -9.92
N TYR A 5 -9.84 -0.47 -9.86
CA TYR A 5 -8.65 -1.30 -9.62
C TYR A 5 -7.82 -1.40 -10.90
N ASP A 6 -6.53 -1.13 -10.80
CA ASP A 6 -5.61 -1.14 -11.94
C ASP A 6 -4.45 -2.13 -11.69
N CYS A 7 -4.33 -3.13 -12.57
CA CYS A 7 -3.29 -4.16 -12.47
C CYS A 7 -1.88 -3.60 -12.73
N GLU A 8 -1.75 -2.52 -13.50
CA GLU A 8 -0.46 -1.87 -13.73
C GLU A 8 0.02 -1.21 -12.42
N LEU A 9 -0.90 -0.59 -11.67
CA LEU A 9 -0.62 -0.05 -10.34
C LEU A 9 -0.29 -1.15 -9.31
N GLU A 10 -0.90 -2.34 -9.43
CA GLU A 10 -0.55 -3.51 -8.59
C GLU A 10 0.90 -3.95 -8.85
N GLU A 11 1.32 -4.01 -10.12
CA GLU A 11 2.69 -4.39 -10.48
C GLU A 11 3.70 -3.37 -9.95
N ILE A 12 3.39 -2.08 -10.03
CA ILE A 12 4.18 -1.02 -9.42
C ILE A 12 4.26 -1.21 -7.90
N ALA A 13 3.12 -1.43 -7.23
CA ALA A 13 3.08 -1.71 -5.79
C ALA A 13 3.95 -2.92 -5.41
N TYR A 14 3.97 -3.96 -6.25
CA TYR A 14 4.82 -5.14 -6.07
C TYR A 14 6.31 -4.82 -6.18
N GLN A 15 6.73 -4.04 -7.17
CA GLN A 15 8.13 -3.60 -7.28
C GLN A 15 8.53 -2.78 -6.05
N LEU A 16 7.69 -1.86 -5.58
CA LEU A 16 7.96 -1.08 -4.37
C LEU A 16 8.09 -1.92 -3.11
N ALA A 17 7.25 -2.95 -2.98
CA ALA A 17 7.30 -3.85 -1.84
C ALA A 17 8.62 -4.64 -1.81
N ARG A 18 9.22 -4.90 -2.99
CA ARG A 18 10.50 -5.59 -3.17
C ARG A 18 11.72 -4.68 -3.02
N ASP A 19 11.80 -3.61 -3.79
CA ASP A 19 12.95 -2.69 -3.83
C ASP A 19 13.00 -1.75 -2.61
N GLY A 20 11.86 -1.54 -1.95
CA GLY A 20 11.72 -0.62 -0.83
C GLY A 20 11.27 0.78 -1.28
N ILE A 21 10.64 1.51 -0.37
CA ILE A 21 9.97 2.82 -0.60
C ILE A 21 10.90 3.91 -1.13
N PHE A 22 12.23 3.77 -0.99
CA PHE A 22 13.19 4.81 -1.31
C PHE A 22 13.12 5.32 -2.76
N SER A 23 12.48 4.57 -3.67
CA SER A 23 12.40 4.89 -5.09
C SER A 23 11.14 5.65 -5.53
N MET A 24 10.14 5.94 -4.68
CA MET A 24 8.87 6.50 -5.16
C MET A 24 8.41 7.80 -4.46
N PRO A 25 7.80 8.77 -5.19
CA PRO A 25 7.20 9.95 -4.59
C PRO A 25 6.16 9.58 -3.53
N GLU A 26 6.42 9.99 -2.29
CA GLU A 26 5.61 9.78 -1.09
C GLU A 26 4.13 10.19 -1.16
N ARG A 27 3.71 10.82 -2.26
CA ARG A 27 2.38 11.42 -2.44
C ARG A 27 1.33 10.46 -2.98
N ASN A 28 1.74 9.44 -3.73
CA ASN A 28 0.81 8.56 -4.46
C ASN A 28 0.84 7.12 -3.94
N ALA A 29 1.54 6.85 -2.83
CA ALA A 29 1.65 5.52 -2.27
C ALA A 29 1.55 5.51 -0.74
N VAL A 30 0.96 4.44 -0.22
CA VAL A 30 0.94 4.10 1.21
C VAL A 30 1.66 2.78 1.41
N TYR A 31 2.38 2.69 2.51
CA TYR A 31 3.15 1.52 2.88
C TYR A 31 2.98 1.22 4.36
N GLY A 32 3.04 -0.06 4.68
CA GLY A 32 2.93 -0.57 6.04
C GLY A 32 3.69 -1.86 6.13
N GLU A 33 4.61 -1.91 7.09
CA GLU A 33 5.29 -3.13 7.46
C GLU A 33 4.95 -3.53 8.89
N SER A 34 4.91 -4.83 9.13
CA SER A 34 4.92 -5.35 10.49
C SER A 34 5.94 -6.46 10.62
N THR A 35 6.71 -6.39 11.70
CA THR A 35 7.76 -7.34 12.07
C THR A 35 7.29 -8.36 13.12
N THR A 36 6.08 -8.22 13.66
CA THR A 36 5.57 -9.07 14.73
C THR A 36 4.70 -10.22 14.23
N LYS A 37 4.88 -11.40 14.84
CA LYS A 37 4.05 -12.61 14.66
C LYS A 37 2.61 -12.46 15.18
N GLU A 38 2.31 -11.36 15.88
CA GLU A 38 0.97 -11.09 16.35
C GLU A 38 0.09 -10.70 15.17
N SER A 39 -0.82 -11.62 14.81
CA SER A 39 -2.10 -11.35 14.14
C SER A 39 -2.18 -9.96 13.52
N LEU A 40 -1.59 -9.82 12.33
CA LEU A 40 -1.59 -8.58 11.58
C LEU A 40 -3.01 -8.10 11.32
N SER A 41 -3.42 -7.06 12.05
CA SER A 41 -4.63 -6.35 11.74
C SER A 41 -4.32 -5.42 10.57
N LEU A 42 -4.58 -5.89 9.34
CA LEU A 42 -4.63 -5.04 8.14
C LEU A 42 -5.43 -3.75 8.41
N LYS A 43 -6.47 -3.87 9.22
CA LYS A 43 -7.31 -2.76 9.68
C LYS A 43 -6.51 -1.69 10.44
N ASN A 44 -5.55 -2.06 11.29
CA ASN A 44 -4.73 -1.10 12.03
C ASN A 44 -3.77 -0.35 11.11
N ILE A 45 -3.18 -1.06 10.15
CA ILE A 45 -2.31 -0.47 9.12
C ILE A 45 -3.11 0.53 8.28
N ILE A 46 -4.27 0.11 7.78
CA ILE A 46 -5.16 0.96 6.97
C ILE A 46 -5.68 2.15 7.79
N GLN A 47 -5.98 1.97 9.08
CA GLN A 47 -6.35 3.08 9.95
C GLN A 47 -5.23 4.13 10.07
N GLY A 48 -3.97 3.70 10.17
CA GLY A 48 -2.82 4.61 10.13
C GLY A 48 -2.73 5.41 8.83
N TRP A 49 -3.22 4.86 7.72
CA TRP A 49 -3.22 5.53 6.42
C TRP A 49 -4.42 6.44 6.18
N LYS A 50 -5.43 6.45 7.06
CA LYS A 50 -6.68 7.18 6.83
C LYS A 50 -6.47 8.64 6.40
N HIS A 51 -5.55 9.35 7.06
CA HIS A 51 -5.24 10.74 6.70
C HIS A 51 -4.59 10.86 5.31
N ARG A 52 -3.68 9.94 4.96
CA ARG A 52 -3.03 9.90 3.65
C ARG A 52 -4.01 9.55 2.53
N LEU A 53 -4.90 8.59 2.78
CA LEU A 53 -5.98 8.21 1.86
C LEU A 53 -6.95 9.37 1.61
N GLN A 54 -7.24 10.19 2.64
CA GLN A 54 -8.04 11.41 2.44
C GLN A 54 -7.37 12.42 1.51
N LEU A 55 -6.04 12.54 1.54
CA LEU A 55 -5.29 13.42 0.63
C LEU A 55 -5.29 12.91 -0.81
N MET A 56 -5.40 11.58 -1.00
CA MET A 56 -5.47 10.92 -2.31
C MET A 56 -6.91 10.67 -2.78
N SER A 57 -7.91 11.30 -2.15
CA SER A 57 -9.32 11.08 -2.49
C SER A 57 -9.73 11.54 -3.91
N ASN A 58 -8.83 12.25 -4.61
CA ASN A 58 -9.05 12.67 -6.00
C ASN A 58 -8.50 11.68 -7.03
N GLU A 59 -7.65 10.75 -6.59
CA GLU A 59 -7.12 9.67 -7.44
C GLU A 59 -8.27 8.70 -7.74
N LYS A 60 -8.34 8.23 -8.97
CA LYS A 60 -9.46 7.41 -9.45
C LYS A 60 -9.09 5.96 -9.64
N LYS A 61 -7.80 5.64 -9.63
CA LYS A 61 -7.25 4.32 -9.83
C LYS A 61 -6.38 3.95 -8.66
N PHE A 62 -6.37 2.66 -8.34
CA PHE A 62 -5.48 2.14 -7.32
C PHE A 62 -5.04 0.71 -7.61
N GLY A 63 -3.87 0.36 -7.12
CA GLY A 63 -3.36 -1.01 -7.13
C GLY A 63 -2.66 -1.32 -5.81
N CYS A 64 -2.89 -2.50 -5.26
CA CYS A 64 -2.40 -2.86 -3.93
C CYS A 64 -1.78 -4.26 -3.95
N ILE A 65 -0.70 -4.43 -3.17
CA ILE A 65 -0.09 -5.73 -2.97
C ILE A 65 0.11 -6.01 -1.48
N VAL A 66 0.00 -7.30 -1.13
CA VAL A 66 0.30 -7.81 0.19
C VAL A 66 1.38 -8.89 0.07
N LEU A 67 2.57 -8.61 0.57
CA LEU A 67 3.66 -9.59 0.65
C LEU A 67 3.72 -10.18 2.06
N LYS A 68 3.37 -11.45 2.20
CA LYS A 68 3.48 -12.21 3.45
C LYS A 68 4.72 -13.08 3.43
N GLY A 69 5.76 -12.65 4.13
CA GLY A 69 6.95 -13.45 4.42
C GLY A 69 6.86 -14.21 5.76
N PRO A 70 7.82 -15.10 6.04
CA PRO A 70 7.84 -15.90 7.27
C PRO A 70 8.01 -15.10 8.57
N LYS A 71 8.48 -13.86 8.50
CA LYS A 71 8.70 -12.95 9.66
C LYS A 71 8.34 -11.48 9.39
N LEU A 72 7.98 -11.15 8.15
CA LEU A 72 7.76 -9.79 7.69
C LEU A 72 6.51 -9.78 6.84
N PHE A 73 5.65 -8.80 7.06
CA PHE A 73 4.51 -8.54 6.22
C PHE A 73 4.60 -7.13 5.70
N LYS A 74 4.42 -6.96 4.40
CA LYS A 74 4.42 -5.65 3.74
C LYS A 74 3.11 -5.48 2.99
N VAL A 75 2.52 -4.30 3.14
CA VAL A 75 1.37 -3.87 2.34
C VAL A 75 1.75 -2.58 1.68
N VAL A 76 1.50 -2.51 0.38
CA VAL A 76 1.73 -1.32 -0.43
C VAL A 76 0.50 -1.08 -1.28
N CYS A 77 0.04 0.16 -1.34
CA CYS A 77 -0.97 0.59 -2.30
C CYS A 77 -0.49 1.85 -3.01
N VAL A 78 -0.75 1.91 -4.31
CA VAL A 78 -0.43 3.03 -5.19
C VAL A 78 -1.74 3.58 -5.75
N PHE A 79 -1.82 4.90 -5.89
CA PHE A 79 -3.00 5.65 -6.33
C PHE A 79 -2.62 6.61 -7.47
N GLU A 80 -3.53 6.73 -8.44
CA GLU A 80 -3.42 7.64 -9.61
C GLU A 80 -4.77 8.20 -10.06
#